data_AF-K0NR09-F1
#
_entry.id   AF-K0NR09-F1
#
_cell.length_a   1.000
_cell.length_b   1.000
_cell.length_c   1.000
_cell.angle_alpha   90.00
_cell.angle_beta   90.00
_cell.angle_gamma   90.00
#
_symmetry.space_group_name_H-M   'P 1'
#
loop_
_entity.id
_entity.type
_entity.pdbx_description
1 polymer ?
#
loop_
_entity_poly.entity_id
_entity_poly.type
_entity_poly.pdbx_seq_one_letter_code
_entity_poly.pdbx_strand_id
1 'polypeptide(L)'
;MTIMQYWIVGWIAVGVFAIFAMTWLIGLITDQPSLRFFCDFLMVIALFGMLVGFGGRYKQIRLANARKEAAALKRKKLTKAETTFKDRAQEAYDLISSSSSDISGSWSKAVSDAKKAAKKAKTSKSKGKTKKTTTKTVSPSEAVSSAFKKHKDDIAKAQKLLTDQKTYLTRIYQYGAKANYQKYQTAEKKEVAYYNAVVSINKLTLPKYQEKVKTAKAEYLAAWRLLINS
;
A
#
# COMPACT_ATOMS: atom_id res chain seq x y z
N MET A 1 -22.61 -2.17 -22.89
CA MET A 1 -23.68 -2.16 -23.90
C MET A 1 -24.75 -1.22 -23.39
N THR A 2 -25.14 -0.24 -24.19
CA THR A 2 -26.16 0.74 -23.82
C THR A 2 -27.56 0.13 -23.99
N ILE A 3 -28.55 0.64 -23.27
CA ILE A 3 -29.95 0.18 -23.34
C ILE A 3 -30.50 0.20 -24.78
N MET A 4 -30.08 1.18 -25.58
CA MET A 4 -30.39 1.28 -27.01
C MET A 4 -29.93 0.06 -27.83
N GLN A 5 -28.77 -0.53 -27.52
CA GLN A 5 -28.29 -1.72 -28.24
C GLN A 5 -29.13 -2.97 -27.92
N TYR A 6 -29.72 -3.06 -26.72
CA TYR A 6 -30.60 -4.18 -26.37
C TYR A 6 -31.94 -4.11 -27.12
N TRP A 7 -32.49 -2.89 -27.29
CA TRP A 7 -33.72 -2.69 -28.05
C TRP A 7 -33.57 -3.10 -29.52
N ILE A 8 -32.50 -2.65 -30.18
CA ILE A 8 -32.25 -2.99 -31.60
C ILE A 8 -32.07 -4.50 -31.77
N VAL A 9 -31.31 -5.16 -30.89
CA VAL A 9 -31.11 -6.62 -30.93
C VAL A 9 -32.41 -7.37 -30.64
N GLY A 10 -33.24 -6.86 -29.71
CA GLY A 10 -34.55 -7.44 -29.39
C GLY A 10 -35.51 -7.41 -30.57
N TRP A 11 -35.64 -6.27 -31.26
CA TRP A 11 -36.50 -6.13 -32.43
C TRP A 11 -36.04 -6.98 -33.63
N ILE A 12 -34.73 -7.05 -33.87
CA ILE A 12 -34.17 -7.91 -34.92
C ILE A 12 -34.44 -9.39 -34.60
N ALA A 13 -34.27 -9.81 -33.35
CA ALA A 13 -34.53 -11.19 -32.93
C ALA A 13 -36.03 -11.57 -33.07
N VAL A 14 -36.94 -10.70 -32.65
CA VAL A 14 -38.40 -10.92 -32.78
C VAL A 14 -38.81 -10.95 -34.26
N GLY A 15 -38.28 -10.04 -35.08
CA GLY A 15 -38.58 -10.01 -36.52
C GLY A 15 -38.11 -11.28 -37.25
N VAL A 16 -36.89 -11.75 -36.96
CA VAL A 16 -36.36 -12.99 -37.54
C VAL A 16 -37.19 -14.21 -37.09
N PHE A 17 -37.63 -14.24 -35.83
CA PHE A 17 -38.46 -15.34 -35.32
C PHE A 17 -39.86 -15.36 -35.95
N ALA A 18 -40.46 -14.20 -36.19
CA ALA A 18 -41.76 -14.09 -36.88
C ALA A 18 -41.68 -14.56 -38.34
N ILE A 19 -40.61 -14.18 -39.06
CA ILE A 19 -40.37 -14.64 -40.43
C ILE A 19 -40.17 -16.16 -40.44
N PHE A 20 -39.37 -16.69 -39.51
CA PHE A 20 -39.15 -18.13 -39.38
C PHE A 20 -40.45 -18.92 -39.17
N ALA A 21 -41.33 -18.46 -38.26
CA ALA A 21 -42.62 -19.09 -38.02
C ALA A 21 -43.53 -19.06 -39.25
N MET A 22 -43.53 -17.95 -40.01
CA MET A 22 -44.27 -17.83 -41.27
C MET A 22 -43.73 -18.78 -42.34
N THR A 23 -42.41 -18.86 -42.53
CA THR A 23 -41.79 -19.77 -43.50
C THR A 23 -42.08 -21.23 -43.16
N TRP A 24 -42.10 -21.57 -41.88
CA TRP A 24 -42.47 -22.90 -41.41
C TRP A 24 -43.94 -23.24 -41.70
N LEU A 25 -44.87 -22.32 -41.40
CA LEU A 25 -46.29 -22.47 -41.71
C LEU A 25 -46.55 -22.62 -43.22
N ILE A 26 -45.87 -21.82 -44.04
CA ILE A 26 -45.99 -21.89 -45.51
C ILE A 26 -45.49 -23.23 -46.05
N GLY A 27 -44.36 -23.73 -45.53
CA GLY A 27 -43.85 -25.05 -45.90
C GLY A 27 -44.76 -26.22 -45.50
N LEU A 28 -45.58 -26.03 -44.46
CA LEU A 28 -46.52 -27.03 -43.95
C LEU A 28 -47.83 -27.08 -44.74
N ILE A 29 -48.26 -25.94 -45.28
CA ILE A 29 -49.53 -25.77 -46.00
C ILE A 29 -49.35 -25.96 -47.51
N THR A 30 -48.15 -25.78 -48.06
CA THR A 30 -47.93 -25.84 -49.51
C THR A 30 -47.84 -27.28 -50.05
N ASP A 31 -48.63 -27.58 -51.08
CA ASP A 31 -48.56 -28.85 -51.83
C ASP A 31 -47.50 -28.82 -52.95
N GLN A 32 -46.82 -27.68 -53.16
CA GLN A 32 -45.76 -27.57 -54.16
C GLN A 32 -44.42 -28.11 -53.62
N PRO A 33 -43.86 -29.18 -54.20
CA PRO A 33 -42.66 -29.84 -53.68
C PRO A 33 -41.40 -28.96 -53.75
N SER A 34 -41.29 -28.08 -54.75
CA SER A 34 -40.17 -27.13 -54.87
C SER A 34 -40.18 -26.06 -53.78
N LEU A 35 -41.38 -25.57 -53.42
CA LEU A 35 -41.56 -24.53 -52.40
C LEU A 35 -41.31 -25.08 -50.98
N ARG A 36 -41.75 -26.31 -50.73
CA ARG A 36 -41.51 -27.03 -49.48
C ARG A 36 -40.02 -27.29 -49.25
N PHE A 37 -39.30 -27.75 -50.27
CA PHE A 37 -37.86 -27.95 -50.21
C PHE A 37 -37.09 -26.65 -49.92
N PHE A 38 -37.49 -25.54 -50.55
CA PHE A 38 -36.87 -24.23 -50.29
C PHE A 38 -37.09 -23.75 -48.85
N CYS A 39 -38.29 -23.97 -48.29
CA CYS A 39 -38.59 -23.65 -46.90
C CYS A 39 -37.76 -24.49 -45.92
N ASP A 40 -37.63 -25.80 -46.16
CA ASP A 40 -36.79 -26.68 -45.36
C ASP A 40 -35.31 -26.29 -45.42
N PHE A 41 -34.82 -25.87 -46.60
CA PHE A 41 -33.44 -25.40 -46.76
C PHE A 41 -33.17 -24.09 -45.99
N LEU A 42 -34.11 -23.14 -46.02
CA LEU A 42 -34.02 -21.90 -45.24
C LEU A 42 -34.04 -22.15 -43.73
N MET A 43 -34.85 -23.11 -43.27
CA MET A 43 -34.91 -23.51 -41.86
C MET A 43 -33.55 -24.04 -41.36
N VAL A 44 -32.90 -24.89 -42.15
CA VAL A 44 -31.57 -25.45 -41.81
C VAL A 44 -30.51 -24.34 -41.74
N ILE A 45 -30.50 -23.41 -42.69
CA ILE A 45 -29.55 -22.27 -42.68
C ILE A 45 -29.76 -21.38 -41.45
N ALA A 46 -31.02 -21.07 -41.10
CA ALA A 46 -31.34 -20.25 -39.93
C ALA A 46 -30.90 -20.90 -38.61
N LEU A 47 -31.14 -22.21 -38.45
CA LEU A 47 -30.67 -22.99 -37.31
C LEU A 47 -29.13 -22.99 -37.20
N PHE A 48 -28.43 -23.15 -38.32
CA PHE A 48 -26.97 -23.13 -38.36
C PHE A 48 -26.41 -21.73 -37.97
N GLY A 49 -27.04 -20.66 -38.48
CA GLY A 49 -26.69 -19.29 -38.13
C GLY A 49 -26.87 -18.97 -36.64
N MET A 50 -27.95 -19.45 -36.02
CA MET A 50 -28.16 -19.33 -34.58
C MET A 50 -27.06 -20.06 -33.79
N LEU A 51 -26.74 -21.31 -34.15
CA LEU A 51 -25.74 -22.12 -33.45
C LEU A 51 -24.35 -21.46 -33.45
N VAL A 52 -23.93 -20.93 -34.60
CA VAL A 52 -22.65 -20.20 -34.75
C VAL A 52 -22.67 -18.87 -33.97
N GLY A 53 -23.79 -18.13 -34.03
CA GLY A 53 -23.96 -16.84 -33.34
C GLY A 53 -23.95 -16.96 -31.81
N PHE A 54 -24.65 -17.95 -31.26
CA PHE A 54 -24.71 -18.21 -29.82
C PHE A 54 -23.38 -18.74 -29.26
N GLY A 55 -22.70 -19.64 -29.99
CA GLY A 55 -21.39 -20.19 -29.59
C GLY A 55 -20.30 -19.11 -29.45
N GLY A 56 -20.28 -18.15 -30.37
CA GLY A 56 -19.34 -17.02 -30.32
C GLY A 56 -19.60 -16.07 -29.14
N ARG A 57 -20.87 -15.73 -28.86
CA ARG A 57 -21.23 -14.81 -27.76
C ARG A 57 -21.04 -15.42 -26.38
N TYR A 58 -21.31 -16.72 -26.20
CA TYR A 58 -21.03 -17.41 -24.94
C TYR A 58 -19.54 -17.35 -24.56
N LYS A 59 -18.65 -17.58 -25.54
CA LYS A 59 -17.19 -17.47 -25.35
C LYS A 59 -16.77 -16.04 -24.97
N GLN A 60 -17.36 -15.02 -25.58
CA GLN A 60 -17.10 -13.62 -25.26
C GLN A 60 -17.60 -13.23 -23.85
N ILE A 61 -18.78 -13.68 -23.45
CA ILE A 61 -19.33 -13.44 -22.10
C ILE A 61 -18.44 -14.08 -21.03
N ARG A 62 -18.00 -15.33 -21.26
CA ARG A 62 -17.08 -16.02 -20.33
C ARG A 62 -15.73 -15.29 -20.22
N LEU A 63 -15.18 -14.84 -21.34
CA LEU A 63 -13.95 -14.03 -21.35
C LEU A 63 -14.13 -12.68 -20.64
N ALA A 64 -15.28 -12.02 -20.81
CA ALA A 64 -15.58 -10.76 -20.12
C ALA A 64 -15.71 -10.96 -18.61
N ASN A 65 -16.37 -12.03 -18.17
CA ASN A 65 -16.48 -12.36 -16.74
C ASN A 65 -15.12 -12.73 -16.15
N ALA A 66 -14.31 -13.55 -16.84
CA ALA A 66 -12.94 -13.87 -16.40
C ALA A 66 -12.05 -12.62 -16.30
N ARG A 67 -12.19 -11.65 -17.21
CA ARG A 67 -11.47 -10.36 -17.14
C ARG A 67 -11.92 -9.52 -15.95
N LYS A 68 -13.23 -9.49 -15.64
CA LYS A 68 -13.76 -8.79 -14.46
C LYS A 68 -13.27 -9.42 -13.16
N GLU A 69 -13.28 -10.73 -13.07
CA GLU A 69 -12.77 -11.48 -11.91
C GLU A 69 -11.26 -11.27 -11.72
N ALA A 70 -10.48 -11.33 -12.80
CA ALA A 70 -9.05 -11.04 -12.76
C ALA A 70 -8.77 -9.59 -12.33
N ALA A 71 -9.56 -8.62 -12.79
CA ALA A 71 -9.46 -7.23 -12.37
C ALA A 71 -9.83 -7.05 -10.88
N ALA A 72 -10.88 -7.73 -10.41
CA ALA A 72 -11.28 -7.72 -9.00
C ALA A 72 -10.19 -8.34 -8.11
N LEU A 73 -9.59 -9.46 -8.52
CA LEU A 73 -8.49 -10.11 -7.82
C LEU A 73 -7.25 -9.18 -7.75
N LYS A 74 -6.90 -8.51 -8.86
CA LYS A 74 -5.81 -7.52 -8.89
C LYS A 74 -6.08 -6.36 -7.92
N ARG A 75 -7.31 -5.84 -7.88
CA ARG A 75 -7.71 -4.79 -6.91
C ARG A 75 -7.57 -5.28 -5.47
N LYS A 76 -8.08 -6.48 -5.14
CA LYS A 76 -7.92 -7.06 -3.79
C LYS A 76 -6.45 -7.20 -3.39
N LYS A 77 -5.60 -7.68 -4.31
CA LYS A 77 -4.15 -7.82 -4.06
C LYS A 77 -3.45 -6.46 -3.90
N LEU A 78 -3.85 -5.46 -4.68
CA LEU A 78 -3.37 -4.08 -4.55
C LEU A 78 -3.74 -3.51 -3.17
N THR A 79 -5.02 -3.55 -2.79
CA THR A 79 -5.48 -3.04 -1.49
C THR A 79 -4.75 -3.72 -0.33
N LYS A 80 -4.59 -5.05 -0.38
CA LYS A 80 -3.81 -5.77 0.64
C LYS A 80 -2.35 -5.34 0.68
N ALA A 81 -1.73 -5.07 -0.46
CA ALA A 81 -0.35 -4.60 -0.51
C ALA A 81 -0.21 -3.17 0.04
N GLU A 82 -1.17 -2.29 -0.25
CA GLU A 82 -1.22 -0.92 0.25
C GLU A 82 -1.45 -0.86 1.76
N THR A 83 -2.40 -1.65 2.29
CA THR A 83 -2.62 -1.71 3.75
C THR A 83 -1.39 -2.26 4.46
N THR A 84 -0.82 -3.36 3.96
CA THR A 84 0.40 -3.94 4.56
C THR A 84 1.57 -2.96 4.50
N PHE A 85 1.73 -2.20 3.42
CA PHE A 85 2.76 -1.15 3.34
C PHE A 85 2.54 -0.09 4.42
N LYS A 86 1.30 0.38 4.60
CA LYS A 86 0.94 1.40 5.60
C LYS A 86 1.15 0.90 7.04
N ASP A 87 0.73 -0.31 7.33
CA ASP A 87 0.87 -0.92 8.66
C ASP A 87 2.34 -1.07 9.04
N ARG A 88 3.18 -1.50 8.09
CA ARG A 88 4.63 -1.67 8.30
C ARG A 88 5.35 -0.35 8.48
N ALA A 89 4.98 0.67 7.72
CA ALA A 89 5.50 2.04 7.87
C ALA A 89 5.15 2.60 9.25
N GLN A 90 3.90 2.42 9.69
CA GLN A 90 3.46 2.88 11.00
C GLN A 90 4.20 2.15 12.13
N GLU A 91 4.33 0.82 12.05
CA GLU A 91 5.07 0.02 13.03
C GLU A 91 6.54 0.43 13.11
N ALA A 92 7.21 0.66 11.97
CA ALA A 92 8.59 1.13 11.93
C ALA A 92 8.71 2.54 12.53
N TYR A 93 7.81 3.46 12.17
CA TYR A 93 7.77 4.80 12.73
C TYR A 93 7.60 4.80 14.25
N ASP A 94 6.70 3.98 14.79
CA ASP A 94 6.44 3.92 16.24
C ASP A 94 7.68 3.43 17.00
N LEU A 95 8.36 2.39 16.49
CA LEU A 95 9.63 1.91 17.04
C LEU A 95 10.74 2.97 16.99
N ILE A 96 10.89 3.65 15.84
CA ILE A 96 11.91 4.68 15.66
C ILE A 96 11.62 5.90 16.54
N SER A 97 10.36 6.34 16.61
CA SER A 97 9.95 7.50 17.39
C SER A 97 10.08 7.24 18.89
N SER A 98 9.73 6.05 19.36
CA SER A 98 9.93 5.64 20.75
C SER A 98 11.43 5.62 21.10
N SER A 99 12.24 4.95 20.28
CA SER A 99 13.70 4.89 20.46
C SER A 99 14.33 6.28 20.50
N SER A 100 13.94 7.15 19.55
CA SER A 100 14.43 8.53 19.46
C SER A 100 14.10 9.37 20.69
N SER A 101 12.87 9.26 21.19
CA SER A 101 12.42 9.92 22.41
C SER A 101 13.26 9.48 23.61
N ASP A 102 13.43 8.17 23.83
CA ASP A 102 14.19 7.60 24.94
C ASP A 102 15.68 7.98 24.88
N ILE A 103 16.28 7.97 23.69
CA ILE A 103 17.67 8.40 23.46
C ILE A 103 17.85 9.88 23.84
N SER A 104 16.97 10.74 23.35
CA SER A 104 17.04 12.18 23.61
C SER A 104 16.76 12.53 25.09
N GLY A 105 15.84 11.79 25.73
CA GLY A 105 15.53 11.90 27.14
C GLY A 105 16.70 11.45 28.03
N SER A 106 17.34 10.34 27.68
CA SER A 106 18.52 9.81 28.39
C SER A 106 19.68 10.80 28.35
N TRP A 107 19.94 11.43 27.20
CA TRP A 107 20.94 12.48 27.09
C TRP A 107 20.58 13.68 27.98
N SER A 108 19.34 14.19 27.89
CA SER A 108 18.90 15.36 28.64
C SER A 108 18.99 15.15 30.16
N LYS A 109 18.65 13.94 30.61
CA LYS A 109 18.78 13.53 32.01
C LYS A 109 20.24 13.51 32.46
N ALA A 110 21.13 12.86 31.69
CA ALA A 110 22.55 12.80 32.02
C ALA A 110 23.20 14.19 32.10
N VAL A 111 22.83 15.12 31.20
CA VAL A 111 23.31 16.52 31.24
C VAL A 111 22.79 17.25 32.49
N SER A 112 21.51 17.07 32.85
CA SER A 112 20.93 17.67 34.05
C SER A 112 21.60 17.15 35.32
N ASP A 113 21.83 15.84 35.39
CA ASP A 113 22.48 15.19 36.54
C ASP A 113 23.95 15.63 36.67
N ALA A 114 24.68 15.74 35.55
CA ALA A 114 26.02 16.32 35.53
C ALA A 114 26.05 17.78 36.02
N LYS A 115 25.09 18.62 35.60
CA LYS A 115 24.96 20.01 36.09
C LYS A 115 24.64 20.06 37.59
N LYS A 116 23.74 19.19 38.09
CA LYS A 116 23.40 19.10 39.52
C LYS A 116 24.59 18.63 40.35
N ALA A 117 25.34 17.64 39.88
CA ALA A 117 26.56 17.16 40.52
C ALA A 117 27.63 18.25 40.59
N ALA A 118 27.84 19.00 39.50
CA ALA A 118 28.77 20.13 39.47
C ALA A 118 28.38 21.27 40.43
N LYS A 119 27.07 21.59 40.56
CA LYS A 119 26.57 22.57 41.54
C LYS A 119 26.80 22.10 42.98
N LYS A 120 26.52 20.83 43.30
CA LYS A 120 26.77 20.23 44.62
C LYS A 120 28.26 20.20 44.97
N ALA A 121 29.13 19.94 43.99
CA ALA A 121 30.58 19.99 44.19
C ALA A 121 31.07 21.42 44.54
N LYS A 122 30.54 22.46 43.86
CA LYS A 122 30.88 23.87 44.15
C LYS A 122 30.44 24.32 45.55
N THR A 123 29.26 23.91 46.03
CA THR A 123 28.81 24.22 47.40
C THR A 123 29.56 23.41 48.48
N SER A 124 30.01 22.19 48.18
CA SER A 124 30.82 21.38 49.12
C SER A 124 32.28 21.88 49.27
N LYS A 125 32.84 22.59 48.28
CA LYS A 125 34.17 23.22 48.39
C LYS A 125 34.20 24.43 49.33
N SER A 126 33.04 25.04 49.59
CA SER A 126 32.89 26.19 50.51
C SER A 126 32.68 25.78 51.98
N LYS A 127 32.34 24.53 52.28
CA LYS A 127 32.24 23.97 53.63
C LYS A 127 33.21 22.81 53.74
N GLY A 128 34.41 23.06 54.28
CA GLY A 128 35.55 22.12 54.33
C GLY A 128 35.27 20.73 54.90
N LYS A 129 34.64 19.85 54.12
CA LYS A 129 34.50 18.42 54.41
C LYS A 129 34.66 17.62 53.13
N THR A 130 35.88 17.14 52.92
CA THR A 130 36.26 16.21 51.85
C THR A 130 35.68 14.84 52.16
N LYS A 131 34.41 14.61 51.79
CA LYS A 131 33.91 13.24 51.59
C LYS A 131 33.84 13.01 50.09
N LYS A 132 34.74 12.18 49.57
CA LYS A 132 34.80 11.78 48.16
C LYS A 132 33.62 10.84 47.90
N THR A 133 32.41 11.40 47.79
CA THR A 133 31.25 10.66 47.33
C THR A 133 31.41 10.50 45.83
N THR A 134 31.92 9.34 45.42
CA THR A 134 32.02 8.94 44.01
C THR A 134 30.61 8.64 43.49
N THR A 135 29.74 9.65 43.41
CA THR A 135 28.58 9.57 42.52
C THR A 135 29.15 9.47 41.11
N LYS A 136 29.22 8.24 40.57
CA LYS A 136 29.54 7.97 39.16
C LYS A 136 28.44 8.63 38.33
N THR A 137 28.64 9.90 38.01
CA THR A 137 27.76 10.61 37.09
C THR A 137 28.04 10.06 35.71
N VAL A 138 27.08 9.33 35.15
CA VAL A 138 27.19 8.77 33.79
C VAL A 138 27.36 9.93 32.82
N SER A 139 28.38 9.87 31.98
CA SER A 139 28.59 10.90 30.97
C SER A 139 27.45 10.88 29.94
N PRO A 140 27.09 12.01 29.32
CA PRO A 140 26.02 12.04 28.32
C PRO A 140 26.23 11.04 27.16
N SER A 141 27.48 10.80 26.75
CA SER A 141 27.83 9.82 25.73
C SER A 141 27.58 8.36 26.17
N GLU A 142 27.90 8.02 27.42
CA GLU A 142 27.61 6.70 28.00
C GLU A 142 26.10 6.46 28.16
N ALA A 143 25.34 7.47 28.57
CA ALA A 143 23.89 7.39 28.71
C ALA A 143 23.21 7.12 27.36
N VAL A 144 23.68 7.80 26.32
CA VAL A 144 23.19 7.61 24.95
C VAL A 144 23.57 6.24 24.42
N SER A 145 24.84 5.84 24.58
CA SER A 145 25.31 4.52 24.15
C SER A 145 24.52 3.39 24.83
N SER A 146 24.15 3.57 26.10
CA SER A 146 23.31 2.63 26.85
C SER A 146 21.87 2.60 26.33
N ALA A 147 21.30 3.76 26.01
CA ALA A 147 19.97 3.85 25.38
C ALA A 147 19.94 3.16 24.01
N PHE A 148 20.97 3.33 23.17
CA PHE A 148 21.09 2.61 21.90
C PHE A 148 21.19 1.09 22.10
N LYS A 149 21.98 0.64 23.09
CA LYS A 149 22.08 -0.79 23.41
C LYS A 149 20.74 -1.36 23.84
N LYS A 150 19.96 -0.61 24.63
CA LYS A 150 18.61 -1.00 25.07
C LYS A 150 17.65 -1.16 23.89
N HIS A 151 17.70 -0.26 22.92
CA HIS A 151 16.83 -0.27 21.73
C HIS A 151 17.44 -0.96 20.51
N LYS A 152 18.50 -1.75 20.69
CA LYS A 152 19.18 -2.43 19.59
C LYS A 152 18.21 -3.32 18.79
N ASP A 153 17.36 -4.06 19.49
CA ASP A 153 16.42 -4.99 18.86
C ASP A 153 15.27 -4.22 18.16
N ASP A 154 14.80 -3.12 18.74
CA ASP A 154 13.80 -2.24 18.11
C ASP A 154 14.33 -1.62 16.82
N ILE A 155 15.60 -1.16 16.82
CA ILE A 155 16.27 -0.60 15.65
C ILE A 155 16.47 -1.66 14.57
N ALA A 156 16.86 -2.88 14.95
CA ALA A 156 17.00 -4.01 14.02
C ALA A 156 15.64 -4.41 13.43
N LYS A 157 14.59 -4.45 14.26
CA LYS A 157 13.22 -4.73 13.82
C LYS A 157 12.72 -3.66 12.86
N ALA A 158 12.91 -2.38 13.17
CA ALA A 158 12.56 -1.27 12.28
C ALA A 158 13.28 -1.37 10.93
N GLN A 159 14.57 -1.70 10.92
CA GLN A 159 15.33 -1.92 9.69
C GLN A 159 14.76 -3.05 8.82
N LYS A 160 14.34 -4.15 9.46
CA LYS A 160 13.67 -5.26 8.77
C LYS A 160 12.33 -4.82 8.18
N LEU A 161 11.52 -4.08 8.93
CA LEU A 161 10.23 -3.56 8.48
C LEU A 161 10.38 -2.63 7.26
N LEU A 162 11.38 -1.75 7.25
CA LEU A 162 11.71 -0.90 6.10
C LEU A 162 12.10 -1.73 4.86
N THR A 163 12.86 -2.80 5.06
CA THR A 163 13.25 -3.71 3.97
C THR A 163 12.03 -4.45 3.40
N ASP A 164 11.15 -4.93 4.27
CA ASP A 164 9.91 -5.61 3.87
C ASP A 164 8.95 -4.63 3.18
N GLN A 165 8.83 -3.40 3.67
CA GLN A 165 8.02 -2.33 3.09
C GLN A 165 8.40 -2.07 1.62
N LYS A 166 9.69 -2.06 1.30
CA LYS A 166 10.19 -1.94 -0.08
C LYS A 166 9.66 -3.04 -1.01
N THR A 167 9.50 -4.26 -0.49
CA THR A 167 8.93 -5.38 -1.26
C THR A 167 7.46 -5.14 -1.60
N TYR A 168 6.68 -4.59 -0.66
CA TYR A 168 5.27 -4.25 -0.91
C TYR A 168 5.12 -3.08 -1.87
N LEU A 169 6.04 -2.11 -1.82
CA LEU A 169 6.10 -1.01 -2.79
C LEU A 169 6.26 -1.54 -4.22
N THR A 170 7.14 -2.53 -4.43
CA THR A 170 7.31 -3.20 -5.74
C THR A 170 6.03 -3.91 -6.17
N ARG A 171 5.28 -4.55 -5.26
CA ARG A 171 3.99 -5.19 -5.59
C ARG A 171 2.94 -4.18 -6.02
N ILE A 172 2.85 -3.02 -5.36
CA ILE A 172 1.94 -1.93 -5.73
C ILE A 172 2.22 -1.45 -7.16
N TYR A 173 3.50 -1.34 -7.53
CA TYR A 173 3.91 -1.04 -8.91
C TYR A 173 3.44 -2.10 -9.91
N GLN A 174 3.68 -3.38 -9.61
CA GLN A 174 3.31 -4.52 -10.47
C GLN A 174 1.80 -4.62 -10.72
N TYR A 175 0.97 -4.18 -9.77
CA TYR A 175 -0.48 -4.14 -9.94
C TYR A 175 -1.00 -2.94 -10.75
N GLY A 176 -0.11 -2.08 -11.25
CA GLY A 176 -0.43 -1.00 -12.20
C GLY A 176 -0.81 0.33 -11.54
N ALA A 177 -0.59 0.50 -10.24
CA ALA A 177 -0.94 1.72 -9.50
C ALA A 177 0.20 2.76 -9.52
N LYS A 178 0.56 3.27 -10.71
CA LYS A 178 1.70 4.20 -10.89
C LYS A 178 1.61 5.48 -10.04
N ALA A 179 0.42 6.07 -9.92
CA ALA A 179 0.21 7.28 -9.12
C ALA A 179 0.45 7.03 -7.61
N ASN A 180 -0.09 5.93 -7.09
CA ASN A 180 0.09 5.55 -5.69
C ASN A 180 1.55 5.15 -5.40
N TYR A 181 2.18 4.43 -6.33
CA TYR A 181 3.57 4.02 -6.23
C TYR A 181 4.53 5.19 -6.00
N GLN A 182 4.44 6.28 -6.78
CA GLN A 182 5.37 7.41 -6.63
C GLN A 182 5.22 8.11 -5.27
N LYS A 183 3.98 8.25 -4.80
CA LYS A 183 3.73 8.82 -3.48
C LYS A 183 4.31 7.92 -2.38
N TYR A 184 4.05 6.60 -2.44
CA TYR A 184 4.57 5.65 -1.45
C TYR A 184 6.10 5.55 -1.48
N GLN A 185 6.72 5.65 -2.66
CA GLN A 185 8.16 5.72 -2.81
C GLN A 185 8.75 6.97 -2.16
N THR A 186 8.07 8.10 -2.28
CA THR A 186 8.52 9.37 -1.67
C THR A 186 8.47 9.27 -0.15
N ALA A 187 7.40 8.71 0.41
CA ALA A 187 7.29 8.48 1.84
C ALA A 187 8.33 7.50 2.36
N GLU A 188 8.56 6.37 1.67
CA GLU A 188 9.60 5.39 2.05
C GLU A 188 10.98 6.04 2.11
N LYS A 189 11.36 6.86 1.11
CA LYS A 189 12.62 7.60 1.13
C LYS A 189 12.75 8.53 2.34
N LYS A 190 11.66 9.22 2.71
CA LYS A 190 11.65 10.12 3.87
C LYS A 190 11.66 9.36 5.19
N GLU A 191 11.02 8.20 5.26
CA GLU A 191 11.04 7.31 6.42
C GLU A 191 12.43 6.73 6.67
N VAL A 192 13.11 6.27 5.61
CA VAL A 192 14.51 5.83 5.67
C VAL A 192 15.44 6.97 6.09
N ALA A 193 15.21 8.19 5.61
CA ALA A 193 15.96 9.37 6.05
C ALA A 193 15.76 9.66 7.55
N TYR A 194 14.53 9.52 8.05
CA TYR A 194 14.21 9.65 9.47
C TYR A 194 14.87 8.55 10.32
N TYR A 195 14.78 7.29 9.91
CA TYR A 195 15.51 6.17 10.52
C TYR A 195 17.01 6.47 10.64
N ASN A 196 17.64 6.85 9.52
CA ASN A 196 19.06 7.16 9.49
C ASN A 196 19.41 8.35 10.38
N ALA A 197 18.57 9.38 10.47
CA ALA A 197 18.78 10.51 11.36
C ALA A 197 18.79 10.10 12.85
N VAL A 198 17.92 9.17 13.25
CA VAL A 198 17.86 8.66 14.63
C VAL A 198 19.04 7.75 14.94
N VAL A 199 19.43 6.87 14.01
CA VAL A 199 20.49 5.89 14.25
C VAL A 199 21.91 6.47 14.06
N SER A 200 22.05 7.61 13.36
CA SER A 200 23.34 8.29 13.15
C SER A 200 23.57 9.44 14.13
N ILE A 201 24.24 9.15 15.26
CA ILE A 201 24.66 10.16 16.26
C ILE A 201 26.10 10.67 16.05
N ASN A 202 26.87 10.05 15.17
CA ASN A 202 28.32 10.18 15.17
C ASN A 202 28.78 11.65 15.15
N LYS A 203 29.45 12.08 16.23
CA LYS A 203 30.05 13.41 16.43
C LYS A 203 29.08 14.61 16.48
N LEU A 204 27.77 14.39 16.64
CA LEU A 204 26.80 15.48 16.80
C LEU A 204 26.68 15.93 18.26
N THR A 205 26.51 17.24 18.48
CA THR A 205 26.03 17.76 19.76
C THR A 205 24.54 17.50 19.90
N LEU A 206 24.02 17.36 21.12
CA LEU A 206 22.60 17.09 21.36
C LEU A 206 21.64 18.04 20.63
N PRO A 207 21.86 19.38 20.64
CA PRO A 207 20.97 20.29 19.90
C PRO A 207 20.94 20.00 18.40
N LYS A 208 22.11 19.72 17.80
CA LYS A 208 22.21 19.37 16.38
C LYS A 208 21.55 18.03 16.07
N TYR A 209 21.66 17.05 16.96
CA TYR A 209 20.96 15.76 16.84
C TYR A 209 19.43 15.96 16.91
N GLN A 210 18.94 16.67 17.92
CA GLN A 210 17.51 16.93 18.09
C GLN A 210 16.92 17.70 16.91
N GLU A 211 17.64 18.70 16.40
CA GLU A 211 17.25 19.47 15.22
C GLU A 211 17.17 18.57 13.98
N LYS A 212 18.22 17.79 13.69
CA LYS A 212 18.26 16.85 12.56
C LYS A 212 17.10 15.85 12.61
N VAL A 213 16.85 15.25 13.77
CA VAL A 213 15.76 14.29 13.97
C VAL A 213 14.40 14.98 13.83
N LYS A 214 14.23 16.18 14.39
CA LYS A 214 12.97 16.95 14.29
C LYS A 214 12.66 17.30 12.84
N THR A 215 13.65 17.78 12.08
CA THR A 215 13.50 18.12 10.67
C THR A 215 13.14 16.89 9.85
N ALA A 216 13.88 15.79 10.00
CA ALA A 216 13.59 14.54 9.29
C ALA A 216 12.20 13.98 9.63
N LYS A 217 11.78 14.07 10.91
CA LYS A 217 10.44 13.70 11.34
C LYS A 217 9.35 14.55 10.67
N ALA A 218 9.55 15.87 10.60
CA ALA A 218 8.59 16.77 9.97
C ALA A 218 8.43 16.48 8.47
N GLU A 219 9.54 16.23 7.77
CA GLU A 219 9.52 15.86 6.35
C GLU A 219 8.81 14.53 6.10
N TYR A 220 9.07 13.52 6.94
CA TYR A 220 8.35 12.24 6.88
C TYR A 220 6.85 12.44 7.09
N LEU A 221 6.43 13.14 8.14
CA LEU A 221 5.01 13.39 8.42
C LEU A 221 4.32 14.19 7.31
N ALA A 222 5.02 15.13 6.68
CA ALA A 222 4.50 15.86 5.53
C ALA A 222 4.25 14.91 4.34
N ALA A 223 5.23 14.05 4.02
CA ALA A 223 5.07 13.05 2.97
C ALA A 223 3.96 12.03 3.28
N TRP A 224 3.83 11.62 4.55
CA TRP A 224 2.81 10.67 5.01
C TRP A 224 1.39 11.24 4.98
N ARG A 225 1.21 12.51 5.35
CA ARG A 225 -0.11 13.17 5.28
C ARG A 225 -0.64 13.30 3.86
N LEU A 226 0.25 13.56 2.89
CA LEU A 226 -0.11 13.59 1.48
C LEU A 226 -0.57 12.21 0.95
N LEU A 227 -0.21 11.11 1.64
CA LEU A 227 -0.64 9.75 1.30
C LEU A 227 -1.97 9.35 1.90
N ILE A 228 -2.25 9.76 3.13
CA ILE A 228 -3.50 9.39 3.82
C ILE A 228 -4.69 10.14 3.21
N ASN A 229 -4.48 11.39 2.78
CA ASN A 229 -5.54 12.25 2.27
C ASN A 229 -5.80 12.14 0.76
N SER A 230 -5.22 11.14 0.08
CA SER A 230 -5.34 10.94 -1.37
C SER A 230 -5.93 9.60 -1.74
#